data_AF-A0A925DY66-F1
#
_entry.id   AF-A0A925DY66-F1
#
_cell.length_a   1.000
_cell.length_b   1.000
_cell.length_c   1.000
_cell.angle_alpha   90.00
_cell.angle_beta   90.00
_cell.angle_gamma   90.00
#
_symmetry.space_group_name_H-M   'P 1'
#
loop_
_entity.id
_entity.type
_entity.pdbx_description
1 polymer ?
#
loop_
_entity_poly.entity_id
_entity_poly.type
_entity_poly.pdbx_seq_one_letter_code
_entity_poly.pdbx_strand_id
1 'polypeptide(L)'
;RVTKKPTVSPASRPSRIPGRSMDIARSGKISRFAPHPVKPTVQVAPSPDIPAATHPSVRKINKFQSRKQTVLTPQAPKLAKDIKQEAITAALAKPAVKESKKSFFKRNPRFVNIFSISVVIIVLGVYFTYLNMPNWSVRVAAGQAGIGATYPEYRPDGYRLDGPVTFNEGQVTIDFAANTGSAKFSLRQSKSSLDSSAVLDSIVRKKVGDKYITNQERGLTIYTYDGNATWVNAGILYSIVGDAPLSSEQIRRIATSL
;
A
#
# COMPACT_ATOMS: atom_id res chain seq x y z
N ARG A 1 62.81 -17.69 4.63
CA ARG A 1 63.01 -16.67 5.69
C ARG A 1 61.66 -16.08 6.05
N VAL A 2 61.10 -16.56 7.16
CA VAL A 2 60.15 -15.91 8.09
C VAL A 2 58.95 -15.16 7.51
N THR A 3 57.79 -15.82 7.57
CA THR A 3 56.46 -15.21 7.67
C THR A 3 56.31 -14.51 9.02
N LYS A 4 55.93 -13.23 9.04
CA LYS A 4 55.39 -12.58 10.24
C LYS A 4 54.16 -11.76 9.88
N LYS A 5 53.00 -12.33 10.21
CA LYS A 5 51.71 -11.65 10.35
C LYS A 5 51.85 -10.53 11.40
N PRO A 6 51.21 -9.37 11.21
CA PRO A 6 51.15 -8.36 12.25
C PRO A 6 50.27 -8.86 13.41
N THR A 7 50.88 -8.89 14.59
CA THR A 7 50.28 -9.20 15.89
C THR A 7 49.28 -8.12 16.29
N VAL A 8 48.06 -8.52 16.62
CA VAL A 8 47.05 -7.68 17.25
C VAL A 8 47.26 -7.76 18.77
N SER A 9 47.64 -6.64 19.38
CA SER A 9 47.64 -6.46 20.85
C SER A 9 46.42 -5.62 21.27
N PRO A 10 45.92 -5.81 22.50
CA PRO A 10 44.50 -5.79 22.80
C PRO A 10 43.94 -4.37 22.98
N ALA A 11 42.74 -4.15 22.45
CA ALA A 11 41.97 -2.94 22.70
C ALA A 11 41.54 -2.89 24.18
N SER A 12 42.02 -1.86 24.89
CA SER A 12 41.52 -1.48 26.21
C SER A 12 40.05 -1.08 26.12
N ARG A 13 39.19 -1.79 26.85
CA ARG A 13 37.74 -1.54 26.95
C ARG A 13 37.50 -0.30 27.83
N PRO A 14 36.91 0.80 27.34
CA PRO A 14 36.53 1.89 28.23
C PRO A 14 35.29 1.50 29.04
N SER A 15 35.44 1.49 30.36
CA SER A 15 34.35 1.41 31.33
C SER A 15 33.40 2.61 31.15
N ARG A 16 32.13 2.36 30.82
CA ARG A 16 31.09 3.40 30.85
C ARG A 16 30.34 3.32 32.16
N ILE A 17 30.68 4.26 33.04
CA ILE A 17 29.94 4.62 34.25
C ILE A 17 28.60 5.25 33.82
N PRO A 18 27.45 4.78 34.32
CA PRO A 18 26.16 5.40 34.02
C PRO A 18 26.05 6.74 34.76
N GLY A 19 25.72 7.82 34.04
CA GLY A 19 25.36 9.12 34.65
C GLY A 19 26.15 10.35 34.19
N ARG A 20 27.14 10.22 33.30
CA ARG A 20 27.85 11.40 32.75
C ARG A 20 27.27 11.78 31.38
N SER A 21 26.52 12.89 31.35
CA SER A 21 26.01 13.52 30.13
C SER A 21 27.16 13.87 29.19
N MET A 22 27.01 13.59 27.89
CA MET A 22 28.00 13.98 26.90
C MET A 22 28.06 15.51 26.80
N ASP A 23 29.24 16.09 27.02
CA ASP A 23 29.51 17.48 26.67
C ASP A 23 29.55 17.61 25.15
N ILE A 24 28.44 18.06 24.57
CA ILE A 24 28.34 18.37 23.14
C ILE A 24 28.79 19.81 22.96
N ALA A 25 29.88 20.02 22.23
CA ALA A 25 30.33 21.35 21.82
C ALA A 25 29.23 22.03 21.00
N ARG A 26 28.63 23.09 21.55
CA ARG A 26 27.58 23.88 20.89
C ARG A 26 28.22 24.87 19.92
N SER A 27 27.76 24.86 18.67
CA SER A 27 28.18 25.81 17.63
C SER A 27 27.69 27.23 17.95
N GLY A 28 28.59 28.22 17.86
CA GLY A 28 28.30 29.64 18.16
C GLY A 28 27.37 30.36 17.16
N LYS A 29 26.76 29.64 16.20
CA LYS A 29 25.87 30.22 15.18
C LYS A 29 24.37 30.00 15.43
N ILE A 30 23.97 29.47 16.59
CA ILE A 30 22.56 29.27 16.93
C ILE A 30 22.11 30.35 17.92
N SER A 31 21.70 31.51 17.41
CA SER A 31 20.98 32.53 18.17
C SER A 31 19.53 32.52 17.69
N ARG A 32 18.67 31.78 18.40
CA ARG A 32 17.19 31.91 18.48
C ARG A 32 16.60 30.66 19.14
N PHE A 33 16.78 30.54 20.45
CA PHE A 33 15.82 29.78 21.27
C PHE A 33 15.22 30.79 22.25
N ALA A 34 13.90 30.96 22.17
CA ALA A 34 13.17 31.82 23.10
C ALA A 34 13.29 31.25 24.53
N PRO A 35 13.39 32.11 25.56
CA PRO A 35 13.36 31.66 26.95
C PRO A 35 12.07 30.88 27.22
N HIS A 36 12.20 29.73 27.85
CA HIS A 36 11.09 28.87 28.21
C HIS A 36 10.34 29.55 29.37
N PRO A 37 9.00 29.61 29.37
CA PRO A 37 8.27 30.24 30.47
C PRO A 37 8.51 29.47 31.77
N VAL A 38 9.09 30.15 32.75
CA VAL A 38 9.26 29.65 34.12
C VAL A 38 7.86 29.54 34.72
N LYS A 39 7.39 28.31 34.93
CA LYS A 39 6.16 28.09 35.71
C LYS A 39 6.43 28.46 37.17
N PRO A 40 5.62 29.30 37.81
CA PRO A 40 5.77 29.61 39.23
C PRO A 40 5.57 28.33 40.07
N THR A 41 6.49 28.11 41.01
CA THR A 41 6.41 27.03 42.00
C THR A 41 5.16 27.21 42.85
N VAL A 42 4.14 26.38 42.61
CA VAL A 42 2.97 26.26 43.48
C VAL A 42 3.40 25.51 44.73
N GLN A 43 3.26 26.15 45.89
CA GLN A 43 3.37 25.51 47.20
C GLN A 43 2.25 24.46 47.32
N VAL A 44 2.63 23.19 47.46
CA VAL A 44 1.69 22.09 47.63
C VAL A 44 1.27 22.05 49.11
N ALA A 45 0.00 22.38 49.38
CA ALA A 45 -0.65 22.09 50.64
C ALA A 45 -0.79 20.56 50.83
N PRO A 46 -0.67 20.01 52.05
CA PRO A 46 -0.74 18.57 52.29
C PRO A 46 -2.14 18.03 51.95
N SER A 47 -2.20 17.10 50.99
CA SER A 47 -3.41 16.32 50.68
C SER A 47 -3.61 15.25 51.74
N PRO A 48 -4.85 14.98 52.20
CA PRO A 48 -5.13 13.89 53.13
C PRO A 48 -4.79 12.52 52.49
N ASP A 49 -4.21 11.63 53.31
CA ASP A 49 -3.79 10.28 52.92
C ASP A 49 -4.99 9.45 52.43
N ILE A 50 -4.93 9.00 51.18
CA ILE A 50 -5.86 8.01 50.61
C ILE A 50 -5.30 6.62 50.93
N PRO A 51 -6.07 5.68 51.53
CA PRO A 51 -5.55 4.37 51.85
C PRO A 51 -5.15 3.60 50.58
N ALA A 52 -4.04 2.87 50.67
CA ALA A 52 -3.47 2.13 49.56
C ALA A 52 -4.48 1.12 48.96
N ALA A 53 -4.78 1.29 47.67
CA ALA A 53 -5.62 0.36 46.93
C ALA A 53 -4.93 -1.01 46.81
N THR A 54 -5.61 -2.07 47.24
CA THR A 54 -5.03 -3.42 47.27
C THR A 54 -4.85 -4.02 45.87
N HIS A 55 -3.64 -4.52 45.60
CA HIS A 55 -3.25 -5.12 44.32
C HIS A 55 -4.05 -6.42 44.03
N PRO A 56 -4.46 -6.68 42.78
CA PRO A 56 -5.30 -7.83 42.41
C PRO A 56 -4.73 -9.21 42.76
N SER A 57 -3.42 -9.34 42.96
CA SER A 57 -2.79 -10.59 43.43
C SER A 57 -3.21 -10.94 44.86
N VAL A 58 -3.30 -9.95 45.75
CA VAL A 58 -3.70 -10.13 47.16
C VAL A 58 -5.14 -10.63 47.24
N ARG A 59 -6.03 -10.12 46.39
CA ARG A 59 -7.42 -10.60 46.29
C ARG A 59 -7.53 -12.06 45.86
N LYS A 60 -6.61 -12.54 44.99
CA LYS A 60 -6.61 -13.94 44.56
C LYS A 60 -6.18 -14.86 45.70
N ILE A 61 -5.15 -14.49 46.46
CA ILE A 61 -4.64 -15.29 47.58
C ILE A 61 -5.70 -15.47 48.66
N ASN A 62 -6.42 -14.40 49.02
CA ASN A 62 -7.49 -14.47 50.03
C ASN A 62 -8.61 -15.44 49.61
N LYS A 63 -9.02 -15.44 48.34
CA LYS A 63 -10.03 -16.39 47.83
C LYS A 63 -9.57 -17.85 47.92
N PHE A 64 -8.28 -18.13 47.69
CA PHE A 64 -7.73 -19.48 47.84
C PHE A 64 -7.67 -19.92 49.30
N GLN A 65 -7.38 -19.02 50.23
CA GLN A 65 -7.37 -19.34 51.66
C GLN A 65 -8.78 -19.59 52.21
N SER A 66 -9.79 -18.79 51.82
CA SER A 66 -11.18 -19.01 52.23
C SER A 66 -11.73 -20.38 51.79
N ARG A 67 -11.25 -20.90 50.66
CA ARG A 67 -11.65 -22.23 50.16
C ARG A 67 -11.04 -23.39 50.95
N LYS A 68 -9.90 -23.18 51.63
CA LYS A 68 -9.26 -24.20 52.47
C LYS A 68 -9.86 -24.28 53.88
N GLN A 69 -10.48 -23.20 54.37
CA GLN A 69 -11.06 -23.16 55.72
C GLN A 69 -12.46 -23.78 55.83
N THR A 70 -13.12 -24.15 54.73
CA THR A 70 -14.46 -24.76 54.78
C THR A 70 -14.46 -26.28 55.02
N VAL A 71 -13.30 -26.90 55.29
CA VAL A 71 -13.19 -28.36 55.50
C VAL A 71 -12.71 -28.66 56.91
N LEU A 72 -13.37 -28.12 57.93
CA LEU A 72 -13.17 -28.52 59.33
C LEU A 72 -14.52 -28.50 60.08
N THR A 73 -15.43 -29.36 59.66
CA THR A 73 -16.56 -29.81 60.50
C THR A 73 -16.46 -31.32 60.60
N PRO A 74 -16.33 -31.92 61.80
CA PRO A 74 -16.32 -33.37 61.96
C PRO A 74 -17.74 -33.88 61.70
N GLN A 75 -18.01 -34.40 60.50
CA GLN A 75 -19.22 -35.21 60.27
C GLN A 75 -18.95 -36.63 60.75
N ALA A 76 -19.86 -37.15 61.57
CA ALA A 76 -19.87 -38.54 62.01
C ALA A 76 -19.75 -39.50 60.80
N PRO A 77 -19.07 -40.65 60.93
CA PRO A 77 -18.75 -41.52 59.81
C PRO A 77 -20.02 -42.15 59.25
N LYS A 78 -20.54 -41.59 58.15
CA LYS A 78 -21.58 -42.24 57.34
C LYS A 78 -20.92 -43.28 56.44
N LEU A 79 -21.53 -44.46 56.36
CA LEU A 79 -21.02 -45.61 55.60
C LEU A 79 -20.81 -45.21 54.13
N ALA A 80 -19.65 -45.54 53.56
CA ALA A 80 -19.23 -45.09 52.23
C ALA A 80 -20.15 -45.49 51.06
N LYS A 81 -21.13 -46.38 51.31
CA LYS A 81 -22.17 -46.75 50.35
C LYS A 81 -23.20 -45.62 50.21
N ASP A 82 -23.74 -45.13 51.32
CA ASP A 82 -24.75 -44.06 51.32
C ASP A 82 -24.23 -42.77 50.69
N ILE A 83 -22.96 -42.43 50.91
CA ILE A 83 -22.31 -41.26 50.28
C ILE A 83 -22.25 -41.41 48.76
N LYS A 84 -22.00 -42.62 48.26
CA LYS A 84 -21.98 -42.89 46.82
C LYS A 84 -23.38 -42.85 46.24
N GLN A 85 -24.36 -43.45 46.91
CA GLN A 85 -25.75 -43.41 46.46
C GLN A 85 -26.33 -41.99 46.44
N GLU A 86 -26.05 -41.19 47.46
CA GLU A 86 -26.45 -39.77 47.51
C GLU A 86 -25.76 -38.93 46.43
N ALA A 87 -24.47 -39.20 46.15
CA ALA A 87 -23.77 -38.54 45.04
C ALA A 87 -24.33 -38.94 43.67
N ILE A 88 -24.76 -40.18 43.49
CA ILE A 88 -25.36 -40.68 42.24
C ILE A 88 -26.75 -40.08 42.06
N THR A 89 -27.60 -40.03 43.09
CA THR A 89 -28.93 -39.41 43.01
C THR A 89 -28.83 -37.90 42.80
N ALA A 90 -27.88 -37.23 43.46
CA ALA A 90 -27.62 -35.81 43.24
C ALA A 90 -27.05 -35.51 41.83
N ALA A 91 -26.33 -36.47 41.22
CA ALA A 91 -25.85 -36.35 39.85
C ALA A 91 -26.95 -36.66 38.81
N LEU A 92 -27.86 -37.61 39.09
CA LEU A 92 -29.02 -37.89 38.23
C LEU A 92 -30.07 -36.78 38.27
N ALA A 93 -30.25 -36.11 39.42
CA ALA A 93 -31.22 -35.03 39.58
C ALA A 93 -30.78 -33.71 38.92
N LYS A 94 -29.51 -33.58 38.50
CA LYS A 94 -29.00 -32.39 37.81
C LYS A 94 -29.04 -32.65 36.30
N PRO A 95 -29.94 -31.99 35.53
CA PRO A 95 -29.91 -32.11 34.08
C PRO A 95 -28.57 -31.62 33.53
N ALA A 96 -27.98 -32.38 32.61
CA ALA A 96 -26.72 -32.04 31.97
C ALA A 96 -26.91 -30.76 31.11
N VAL A 97 -26.57 -29.61 31.69
CA VAL A 97 -26.54 -28.34 30.96
C VAL A 97 -25.39 -28.43 29.94
N LYS A 98 -25.75 -28.61 28.66
CA LYS A 98 -24.79 -28.49 27.56
C LYS A 98 -24.29 -27.04 27.53
N GLU A 99 -23.09 -26.81 28.03
CA GLU A 99 -22.35 -25.57 27.84
C GLU A 99 -22.27 -25.27 26.34
N SER A 100 -22.99 -24.24 25.89
CA SER A 100 -22.91 -23.80 24.49
C SER A 100 -21.46 -23.39 24.21
N LYS A 101 -20.81 -24.05 23.25
CA LYS A 101 -19.44 -23.69 22.85
C LYS A 101 -19.48 -22.24 22.34
N LYS A 102 -18.96 -21.30 23.13
CA LYS A 102 -18.85 -19.89 22.72
C LYS A 102 -18.09 -19.83 21.40
N SER A 103 -18.76 -19.33 20.36
CA SER A 103 -18.22 -19.15 19.02
C SER A 103 -16.86 -18.44 19.07
N PHE A 104 -15.89 -18.92 18.29
CA PHE A 104 -14.54 -18.38 18.20
C PHE A 104 -14.52 -16.87 17.91
N PHE A 105 -15.51 -16.39 17.15
CA PHE A 105 -15.73 -14.98 16.83
C PHE A 105 -15.98 -14.09 18.06
N LYS A 106 -16.52 -14.65 19.16
CA LYS A 106 -16.73 -13.93 20.42
C LYS A 106 -15.49 -13.92 21.33
N ARG A 107 -14.48 -14.76 21.07
CA ARG A 107 -13.24 -14.82 21.87
C ARG A 107 -12.26 -13.72 21.48
N ASN A 108 -12.18 -13.36 20.18
CA ASN A 108 -11.16 -12.46 19.65
C ASN A 108 -11.76 -11.33 18.77
N PRO A 109 -12.56 -10.40 19.33
CA PRO A 109 -13.25 -9.36 18.54
C PRO A 109 -12.30 -8.42 17.79
N ARG A 110 -11.07 -8.22 18.31
CA ARG A 110 -10.04 -7.40 17.64
C ARG A 110 -9.58 -8.02 16.32
N PHE A 111 -9.47 -9.35 16.23
CA PHE A 111 -9.10 -10.02 14.99
C PHE A 111 -10.21 -9.92 13.95
N VAL A 112 -11.48 -10.00 14.37
CA VAL A 112 -12.63 -9.82 13.47
C VAL A 112 -12.64 -8.39 12.90
N ASN A 113 -12.37 -7.37 13.73
CA ASN A 113 -12.25 -5.99 13.26
C ASN A 113 -11.06 -5.80 12.31
N ILE A 114 -9.88 -6.31 12.65
CA ILE A 114 -8.69 -6.18 11.78
C ILE A 114 -8.93 -6.88 10.44
N PHE A 115 -9.52 -8.08 10.46
CA PHE A 115 -9.86 -8.81 9.25
C PHE A 115 -10.88 -8.05 8.39
N SER A 116 -11.94 -7.52 9.01
CA SER A 116 -12.95 -6.71 8.32
C SER A 116 -12.34 -5.48 7.66
N ILE A 117 -11.52 -4.72 8.38
CA ILE A 117 -10.83 -3.54 7.84
C ILE A 117 -9.88 -3.94 6.70
N SER A 118 -9.15 -5.04 6.85
CA SER A 118 -8.24 -5.53 5.80
C SER A 118 -8.98 -5.90 4.53
N VAL A 119 -10.13 -6.57 4.65
CA VAL A 119 -11.00 -6.91 3.50
C VAL A 119 -11.48 -5.63 2.82
N VAL A 120 -11.93 -4.62 3.58
CA VAL A 120 -12.36 -3.33 3.00
C VAL A 120 -11.21 -2.66 2.26
N ILE A 121 -10.00 -2.62 2.81
CA ILE A 121 -8.82 -2.03 2.15
C ILE A 121 -8.47 -2.79 0.88
N ILE A 122 -8.51 -4.13 0.89
CA ILE A 122 -8.24 -4.94 -0.31
C ILE A 122 -9.29 -4.67 -1.38
N VAL A 123 -10.58 -4.68 -1.04
CA VAL A 123 -11.66 -4.40 -1.98
C VAL A 123 -11.52 -2.99 -2.57
N LEU A 124 -11.25 -1.99 -1.73
CA LEU A 124 -11.02 -0.62 -2.19
C LEU A 124 -9.76 -0.54 -3.06
N GLY A 125 -8.68 -1.22 -2.71
CA GLY A 125 -7.46 -1.26 -3.50
C GLY A 125 -7.67 -1.92 -4.87
N VAL A 126 -8.35 -3.06 -4.91
CA VAL A 126 -8.73 -3.75 -6.17
C VAL A 126 -9.68 -2.88 -7.00
N TYR A 127 -10.65 -2.23 -6.38
CA TYR A 127 -11.60 -1.36 -7.08
C TYR A 127 -10.92 -0.09 -7.64
N PHE A 128 -10.05 0.54 -6.85
CA PHE A 128 -9.36 1.75 -7.26
C PHE A 128 -8.32 1.49 -8.34
N THR A 129 -7.63 0.35 -8.28
CA THR A 129 -6.72 -0.10 -9.33
C THR A 129 -7.49 -0.43 -10.61
N TYR A 130 -8.66 -1.06 -10.52
CA TYR A 130 -9.53 -1.33 -11.68
C TYR A 130 -9.99 -0.04 -12.40
N LEU A 131 -10.38 1.01 -11.65
CA LEU A 131 -10.82 2.27 -12.25
C LEU A 131 -9.71 3.07 -12.96
N ASN A 132 -8.44 2.91 -12.57
CA ASN A 132 -7.30 3.65 -13.12
C ASN A 132 -6.38 2.80 -14.03
N MET A 133 -6.78 1.59 -14.41
CA MET A 133 -5.93 0.67 -15.17
C MET A 133 -5.27 1.24 -16.44
N PRO A 134 -5.87 2.16 -17.22
CA PRO A 134 -5.25 2.61 -18.48
C PRO A 134 -3.87 3.25 -18.28
N ASN A 135 -3.72 4.16 -17.31
CA ASN A 135 -2.44 4.82 -17.05
C ASN A 135 -1.38 3.88 -16.47
N TRP A 136 -1.78 2.95 -15.59
CA TRP A 136 -0.82 2.04 -14.93
C TRP A 136 -0.31 0.96 -15.87
N SER A 137 -1.18 0.42 -16.73
CA SER A 137 -0.77 -0.59 -17.71
C SER A 137 0.26 -0.03 -18.68
N VAL A 138 0.08 1.21 -19.16
CA VAL A 138 1.07 1.88 -20.00
C VAL A 138 2.39 2.09 -19.27
N ARG A 139 2.37 2.54 -18.02
CA ARG A 139 3.61 2.77 -17.25
C ARG A 139 4.43 1.50 -17.03
N VAL A 140 3.77 0.37 -16.76
CA VAL A 140 4.44 -0.93 -16.62
C VAL A 140 5.03 -1.37 -17.96
N ALA A 141 4.25 -1.30 -19.04
CA ALA A 141 4.70 -1.60 -20.40
C ALA A 141 5.87 -0.69 -20.81
N ALA A 142 5.81 0.59 -20.48
CA ALA A 142 6.84 1.60 -20.74
C ALA A 142 8.15 1.28 -20.02
N GLY A 143 8.07 0.90 -18.74
CA GLY A 143 9.21 0.47 -17.95
C GLY A 143 9.85 -0.81 -18.52
N GLN A 144 9.04 -1.77 -18.97
CA GLN A 144 9.52 -3.01 -19.59
C GLN A 144 10.12 -2.78 -20.98
N ALA A 145 9.55 -1.86 -21.76
CA ALA A 145 10.07 -1.46 -23.06
C ALA A 145 11.28 -0.51 -22.98
N GLY A 146 11.58 0.06 -21.80
CA GLY A 146 12.65 1.04 -21.61
C GLY A 146 12.37 2.41 -22.23
N ILE A 147 11.10 2.82 -22.33
CA ILE A 147 10.67 4.08 -22.95
C ILE A 147 9.77 4.91 -22.03
N GLY A 148 9.65 6.22 -22.29
CA GLY A 148 8.75 7.12 -21.58
C GLY A 148 7.37 7.20 -22.24
N ALA A 149 6.61 6.10 -22.29
CA ALA A 149 5.26 6.09 -22.88
C ALA A 149 4.18 6.54 -21.90
N THR A 150 3.15 7.22 -22.42
CA THR A 150 2.04 7.81 -21.64
C THR A 150 0.69 7.43 -22.23
N TYR A 151 -0.34 7.23 -21.41
CA TYR A 151 -1.69 6.99 -21.90
C TYR A 151 -2.39 8.33 -22.21
N PRO A 152 -3.10 8.48 -23.34
CA PRO A 152 -3.75 9.74 -23.70
C PRO A 152 -4.90 10.06 -22.75
N GLU A 153 -4.95 11.29 -22.22
CA GLU A 153 -6.08 11.73 -21.38
C GLU A 153 -7.37 11.85 -22.19
N TYR A 154 -7.26 12.19 -23.48
CA TYR A 154 -8.40 12.22 -24.38
C TYR A 154 -8.61 10.88 -25.06
N ARG A 155 -9.83 10.37 -24.94
CA ARG A 155 -10.32 9.21 -25.68
C ARG A 155 -11.48 9.63 -26.56
N PRO A 156 -11.46 9.35 -27.87
CA PRO A 156 -12.59 9.64 -28.74
C PRO A 156 -13.88 8.95 -28.26
N ASP A 157 -15.00 9.65 -28.38
CA ASP A 157 -16.31 9.08 -28.06
C ASP A 157 -16.60 7.88 -28.96
N GLY A 158 -17.23 6.86 -28.39
CA GLY A 158 -17.50 5.62 -29.10
C GLY A 158 -16.32 4.65 -29.16
N TYR A 159 -15.16 4.96 -28.58
CA TYR A 159 -14.03 4.02 -28.47
C TYR A 159 -13.71 3.68 -27.02
N ARG A 160 -13.17 2.49 -26.81
CA ARG A 160 -12.68 2.01 -25.51
C ARG A 160 -11.33 1.32 -25.66
N LEU A 161 -10.57 1.28 -24.57
CA LEU A 161 -9.36 0.47 -24.49
C LEU A 161 -9.73 -1.01 -24.75
N ASP A 162 -9.03 -1.64 -25.69
CA ASP A 162 -9.24 -3.02 -26.11
C ASP A 162 -8.13 -3.90 -25.57
N GLY A 163 -8.31 -4.39 -24.34
CA GLY A 163 -7.39 -5.32 -23.71
C GLY A 163 -6.18 -4.67 -23.01
N PRO A 164 -5.18 -5.48 -22.63
CA PRO A 164 -3.99 -5.00 -21.94
C PRO A 164 -3.08 -4.22 -22.88
N VAL A 165 -2.35 -3.25 -22.33
CA VAL A 165 -1.31 -2.55 -23.08
C VAL A 165 -0.18 -3.53 -23.37
N THR A 166 0.19 -3.65 -24.65
CA THR A 166 1.27 -4.53 -25.10
C THR A 166 2.56 -3.75 -25.25
N PHE A 167 3.69 -4.47 -25.17
CA PHE A 167 5.01 -3.88 -25.33
C PHE A 167 5.91 -4.79 -26.15
N ASN A 168 6.88 -4.18 -26.80
CA ASN A 168 8.02 -4.80 -27.42
C ASN A 168 9.28 -3.98 -27.05
N GLU A 169 10.47 -4.48 -27.35
CA GLU A 169 11.71 -3.73 -27.12
C GLU A 169 11.65 -2.34 -27.75
N GLY A 170 11.61 -1.30 -26.91
CA GLY A 170 11.53 0.09 -27.37
C GLY A 170 10.17 0.56 -27.89
N GLN A 171 9.09 -0.22 -27.76
CA GLN A 171 7.75 0.17 -28.22
C GLN A 171 6.63 -0.25 -27.24
N VAL A 172 5.65 0.63 -27.07
CA VAL A 172 4.40 0.36 -26.35
C VAL A 172 3.21 0.56 -27.30
N THR A 173 2.24 -0.35 -27.27
CA THR A 173 1.04 -0.29 -28.11
C THR A 173 -0.21 -0.34 -27.24
N ILE A 174 -1.09 0.65 -27.45
CA ILE A 174 -2.37 0.80 -26.77
C ILE A 174 -3.46 0.61 -27.81
N ASP A 175 -4.25 -0.45 -27.69
CA ASP A 175 -5.30 -0.78 -28.64
C ASP A 175 -6.64 -0.21 -28.20
N PHE A 176 -7.39 0.35 -29.15
CA PHE A 176 -8.72 0.90 -28.95
C PHE A 176 -9.70 0.26 -29.93
N ALA A 177 -10.85 -0.15 -29.43
CA ALA A 177 -11.93 -0.70 -30.23
C ALA A 177 -13.17 0.19 -30.15
N ALA A 178 -13.90 0.30 -31.25
CA ALA A 178 -15.20 0.92 -31.27
C ALA A 178 -16.17 0.15 -30.36
N ASN A 179 -17.05 0.88 -29.68
CA ASN A 179 -18.13 0.33 -28.87
C ASN A 179 -19.21 -0.32 -29.77
N THR A 180 -19.32 0.14 -31.01
CA THR A 180 -20.23 -0.36 -32.03
C THR A 180 -19.45 -0.64 -33.32
N GLY A 181 -19.73 -1.77 -33.96
CA GLY A 181 -19.00 -2.20 -35.17
C GLY A 181 -17.66 -2.89 -34.86
N SER A 182 -16.79 -2.95 -35.88
CA SER A 182 -15.51 -3.67 -35.84
C SER A 182 -14.28 -2.76 -35.93
N ALA A 183 -14.48 -1.44 -36.03
CA ALA A 183 -13.41 -0.48 -36.22
C ALA A 183 -12.46 -0.43 -35.02
N LYS A 184 -11.16 -0.38 -35.27
CA LYS A 184 -10.11 -0.33 -34.24
C LYS A 184 -9.00 0.63 -34.64
N PHE A 185 -8.29 1.12 -33.63
CA PHE A 185 -7.02 1.80 -33.85
C PHE A 185 -6.06 1.52 -32.71
N SER A 186 -4.77 1.55 -33.03
CA SER A 186 -3.69 1.40 -32.08
C SER A 186 -2.91 2.70 -31.97
N LEU A 187 -2.65 3.15 -30.75
CA LEU A 187 -1.66 4.18 -30.47
C LEU A 187 -0.33 3.51 -30.14
N ARG A 188 0.64 3.66 -31.04
CA ARG A 188 2.00 3.14 -30.89
C ARG A 188 2.94 4.25 -30.43
N GLN A 189 3.79 3.93 -29.48
CA GLN A 189 4.79 4.83 -28.93
C GLN A 189 6.13 4.11 -28.96
N SER A 190 7.11 4.67 -29.64
CA SER A 190 8.44 4.07 -29.70
C SER A 190 9.52 5.12 -29.51
N LYS A 191 10.66 4.71 -28.95
CA LYS A 191 11.81 5.61 -28.81
C LYS A 191 12.28 6.07 -30.19
N SER A 192 12.53 7.37 -30.33
CA SER A 192 12.98 7.95 -31.59
C SER A 192 13.87 9.17 -31.34
N SER A 193 14.93 9.28 -32.14
CA SER A 193 15.79 10.48 -32.18
C SER A 193 15.43 11.44 -33.32
N LEU A 194 14.32 11.18 -34.02
CA LEU A 194 13.86 12.00 -35.14
C LEU A 194 13.24 13.31 -34.63
N ASP A 195 13.38 14.38 -35.40
CA ASP A 195 12.59 15.60 -35.24
C ASP A 195 11.38 15.59 -36.18
N SER A 196 10.52 16.61 -36.11
CA SER A 196 9.29 16.68 -36.92
C SER A 196 9.58 16.62 -38.42
N SER A 197 10.60 17.34 -38.91
CA SER A 197 11.02 17.30 -40.32
C SER A 197 11.50 15.91 -40.74
N ALA A 198 12.29 15.25 -39.90
CA ALA A 198 12.80 13.92 -40.18
C ALA A 198 11.67 12.89 -40.16
N VAL A 199 10.66 13.04 -39.29
CA VAL A 199 9.44 12.20 -39.33
C VAL A 199 8.71 12.37 -40.66
N LEU A 200 8.55 13.60 -41.14
CA LEU A 200 7.93 13.88 -42.42
C LEU A 200 8.67 13.18 -43.57
N ASP A 201 9.97 13.43 -43.71
CA ASP A 201 10.73 12.94 -44.86
C ASP A 201 11.04 11.45 -44.80
N SER A 202 11.31 10.91 -43.61
CA SER A 202 11.74 9.51 -43.47
C SER A 202 10.59 8.51 -43.30
N ILE A 203 9.44 8.94 -42.76
CA ILE A 203 8.31 8.04 -42.44
C ILE A 203 7.08 8.41 -43.26
N VAL A 204 6.59 9.64 -43.17
CA VAL A 204 5.29 10.02 -43.73
C VAL A 204 5.36 10.05 -45.26
N ARG A 205 6.30 10.79 -45.84
CA ARG A 205 6.48 10.87 -47.30
C ARG A 205 6.80 9.51 -47.93
N LYS A 206 7.56 8.66 -47.23
CA LYS A 206 7.82 7.29 -47.71
C LYS A 206 6.57 6.41 -47.73
N LYS A 207 5.60 6.64 -46.84
CA LYS A 207 4.35 5.87 -46.77
C LYS A 207 3.28 6.37 -47.72
N VAL A 208 3.09 7.69 -47.82
CA VAL A 208 1.93 8.28 -48.52
C VAL A 208 2.28 9.34 -49.57
N GLY A 209 3.57 9.61 -49.80
CA GLY A 209 4.00 10.70 -50.68
C GLY A 209 3.52 12.05 -50.16
N ASP A 210 2.87 12.84 -51.03
CA ASP A 210 2.32 14.16 -50.69
C ASP A 210 0.88 14.13 -50.16
N LYS A 211 0.32 12.95 -49.91
CA LYS A 211 -1.07 12.78 -49.41
C LYS A 211 -1.13 12.84 -47.88
N TYR A 212 -0.70 13.95 -47.29
CA TYR A 212 -0.77 14.19 -45.86
C TYR A 212 -1.25 15.62 -45.55
N ILE A 213 -1.81 15.79 -44.37
CA ILE A 213 -2.16 17.10 -43.81
C ILE A 213 -1.25 17.35 -42.62
N THR A 214 -0.67 18.55 -42.57
CA THR A 214 0.15 18.98 -41.43
C THR A 214 -0.68 19.88 -40.53
N ASN A 215 -0.79 19.52 -39.26
CA ASN A 215 -1.39 20.36 -38.22
C ASN A 215 -0.35 20.68 -37.16
N GLN A 216 -0.29 21.95 -36.74
CA GLN A 216 0.60 22.38 -35.66
C GLN A 216 -0.21 22.88 -34.48
N GLU A 217 0.03 22.33 -33.29
CA GLU A 217 -0.63 22.75 -32.06
C GLU A 217 0.30 22.62 -30.85
N ARG A 218 0.41 23.67 -30.03
CA ARG A 218 1.28 23.72 -28.85
C ARG A 218 2.75 23.33 -29.12
N GLY A 219 3.26 23.66 -30.31
CA GLY A 219 4.62 23.30 -30.74
C GLY A 219 4.76 21.84 -31.22
N LEU A 220 3.67 21.08 -31.26
CA LEU A 220 3.63 19.73 -31.82
C LEU A 220 3.28 19.78 -33.30
N THR A 221 4.06 19.13 -34.15
CA THR A 221 3.72 18.96 -35.57
C THR A 221 3.16 17.56 -35.80
N ILE A 222 1.90 17.50 -36.23
CA ILE A 222 1.13 16.27 -36.44
C ILE A 222 0.89 16.08 -37.92
N TYR A 223 1.35 14.94 -38.45
CA TYR A 223 1.11 14.56 -39.84
C TYR A 223 0.00 13.52 -39.89
N THR A 224 -1.14 13.89 -40.47
CA THR A 224 -2.32 13.04 -40.61
C THR A 224 -2.46 12.57 -42.06
N TYR A 225 -2.78 11.29 -42.27
CA TYR A 225 -2.96 10.70 -43.59
C TYR A 225 -3.86 9.48 -43.51
N ASP A 226 -4.89 9.40 -44.36
CA ASP A 226 -5.76 8.20 -44.50
C ASP A 226 -6.24 7.60 -43.15
N GLY A 227 -6.79 8.44 -42.26
CA GLY A 227 -7.24 8.03 -40.92
C GLY A 227 -6.13 7.71 -39.91
N ASN A 228 -4.87 7.70 -40.35
CA ASN A 228 -3.68 7.47 -39.53
C ASN A 228 -2.98 8.80 -39.22
N ALA A 229 -2.08 8.78 -38.24
CA ALA A 229 -1.25 9.95 -37.95
C ALA A 229 0.11 9.55 -37.39
N THR A 230 1.10 10.42 -37.58
CA THR A 230 2.45 10.26 -37.02
C THR A 230 2.98 11.61 -36.56
N TRP A 231 3.57 11.65 -35.37
CA TRP A 231 4.23 12.82 -34.82
C TRP A 231 5.34 12.40 -33.86
N VAL A 232 6.19 13.33 -33.45
CA VAL A 232 7.23 13.10 -32.45
C VAL A 232 7.13 14.14 -31.34
N ASN A 233 7.31 13.69 -30.10
CA ASN A 233 7.40 14.57 -28.94
C ASN A 233 8.40 13.98 -27.93
N ALA A 234 9.25 14.82 -27.34
CA ALA A 234 10.18 14.44 -26.27
C ALA A 234 11.00 13.14 -26.51
N GLY A 235 11.41 12.87 -27.76
CA GLY A 235 12.18 11.67 -28.13
C GLY A 235 11.35 10.39 -28.26
N ILE A 236 10.02 10.51 -28.36
CA ILE A 236 9.08 9.41 -28.61
C ILE A 236 8.35 9.69 -29.93
N LEU A 237 8.42 8.73 -30.85
CA LEU A 237 7.59 8.68 -32.04
C LEU A 237 6.24 8.10 -31.68
N TYR A 238 5.18 8.83 -32.03
CA TYR A 238 3.81 8.41 -31.85
C TYR A 238 3.21 8.10 -33.22
N SER A 239 2.43 7.02 -33.29
CA SER A 239 1.68 6.69 -34.49
C SER A 239 0.30 6.17 -34.13
N ILE A 240 -0.73 6.76 -34.73
CA ILE A 240 -2.09 6.22 -34.73
C ILE A 240 -2.24 5.42 -36.01
N VAL A 241 -2.57 4.14 -35.86
CA VAL A 241 -2.73 3.21 -37.00
C VAL A 241 -4.00 2.39 -36.82
N GLY A 242 -4.83 2.28 -37.85
CA GLY A 242 -6.04 1.47 -37.79
C GLY A 242 -7.03 1.74 -38.91
N ASP A 243 -8.18 1.07 -38.82
CA ASP A 243 -9.32 1.26 -39.73
C ASP A 243 -10.41 2.16 -39.11
N ALA A 244 -10.20 2.67 -37.90
CA ALA A 244 -11.07 3.63 -37.26
C ALA A 244 -11.17 4.94 -38.07
N PRO A 245 -12.38 5.40 -38.43
CA PRO A 245 -12.58 6.67 -39.12
C PRO A 245 -12.43 7.85 -38.14
N LEU A 246 -11.20 8.09 -37.68
CA LEU A 246 -10.87 9.19 -36.79
C LEU A 246 -10.82 10.50 -37.57
N SER A 247 -11.50 11.52 -37.09
CA SER A 247 -11.39 12.86 -37.65
C SER A 247 -10.04 13.50 -37.30
N SER A 248 -9.60 14.47 -38.10
CA SER A 248 -8.40 15.26 -37.80
C SER A 248 -8.47 15.93 -36.42
N GLU A 249 -9.68 16.32 -35.98
CA GLU A 249 -9.92 16.84 -34.63
C GLU A 249 -9.63 15.81 -33.55
N GLN A 250 -10.16 14.59 -33.70
CA GLN A 250 -9.96 13.52 -32.73
C GLN A 250 -8.48 13.13 -32.62
N ILE A 251 -7.80 12.99 -33.75
CA ILE A 251 -6.36 12.73 -33.82
C ILE A 251 -5.58 13.82 -33.09
N ARG A 252 -5.93 15.08 -33.34
CA ARG A 252 -5.26 16.23 -32.72
C ARG A 252 -5.47 16.28 -31.21
N ARG A 253 -6.69 16.02 -30.74
CA ARG A 253 -6.99 15.93 -29.30
C ARG A 253 -6.29 14.75 -28.63
N ILE A 254 -6.16 13.59 -29.30
CA ILE A 254 -5.35 12.48 -28.78
C ILE A 254 -3.90 12.94 -28.62
N ALA A 255 -3.30 13.51 -29.67
CA ALA A 255 -1.91 13.92 -29.70
C ALA A 255 -1.55 14.98 -28.63
N THR A 256 -2.46 15.93 -28.40
CA THR A 256 -2.28 17.02 -27.43
C THR A 256 -2.59 16.63 -25.97
N SER A 257 -3.10 15.41 -25.75
CA SER A 257 -3.47 14.87 -24.43
C SER A 257 -2.44 13.90 -23.84
N LEU A 258 -1.27 13.79 -24.48
CA LEU A 258 -0.17 12.89 -24.12
C LEU A 258 0.95 13.58 -23.35
#